data_AF-A0A3P8QV74-F1
#
_entry.id   AF-A0A3P8QV74-F1
#
_cell.length_a   1.000
_cell.length_b   1.000
_cell.length_c   1.000
_cell.angle_alpha   90.00
_cell.angle_beta   90.00
_cell.angle_gamma   90.00
#
_symmetry.space_group_name_H-M   'P 1'
#
loop_
_entity.id
_entity.type
_entity.pdbx_description
1 polymer ?
#
loop_
_entity_poly.entity_id
_entity_poly.type
_entity_poly.pdbx_seq_one_letter_code
_entity_poly.pdbx_strand_id
1 'polypeptide(L)'
;MVQLSTAVCLLGGLFLIAPVLMAPTHSSMCTPLRTINDSLSHRRRYMKHNFPIEYTIKVHNREIFRLSNISRMKLRTEGLNDLVLQRLWFQVYQGVLKKILWVLPTRHPSRPYTAELERRFKDAQAVFMQSHPAEVFQEDLPEKIQDIWDSLTEKPENMPESSWRFATPKSLLDNLCRTMYCLFSECFSNADVQEDYCEVSHWRKGRKKDMQPES
;
A
#
# COMPACT_ATOMS: atom_id res chain seq x y z
N MET A 1 53.64 -1.55 46.75
CA MET A 1 52.78 -0.35 46.66
C MET A 1 52.43 -0.20 45.18
N VAL A 2 51.27 -0.71 44.77
CA VAL A 2 50.08 0.08 44.33
C VAL A 2 50.50 1.10 43.25
N GLN A 3 50.08 0.97 41.99
CA GLN A 3 48.73 1.32 41.56
C GLN A 3 48.34 0.75 40.18
N LEU A 4 47.09 0.29 40.11
CA LEU A 4 46.32 -0.22 38.97
C LEU A 4 45.63 0.95 38.25
N SER A 5 45.56 1.00 36.91
CA SER A 5 44.53 1.71 36.11
C SER A 5 44.69 1.37 34.61
N THR A 6 43.97 0.36 34.10
CA THR A 6 42.68 0.42 33.37
C THR A 6 42.75 0.94 31.93
N ALA A 7 42.51 0.00 31.02
CA ALA A 7 42.31 0.18 29.59
C ALA A 7 41.05 0.99 29.27
N VAL A 8 41.11 1.76 28.18
CA VAL A 8 39.92 2.28 27.48
C VAL A 8 40.09 1.98 26.00
N CYS A 9 39.56 0.84 25.57
CA CYS A 9 39.31 0.56 24.16
C CYS A 9 38.17 1.46 23.68
N LEU A 10 38.48 2.49 22.89
CA LEU A 10 37.49 3.23 22.13
C LEU A 10 37.04 2.39 20.92
N LEU A 11 36.17 1.41 21.16
CA LEU A 11 35.35 0.81 20.11
C LEU A 11 34.25 1.81 19.76
N GLY A 12 34.58 2.74 18.86
CA GLY A 12 33.61 3.59 18.19
C GLY A 12 32.66 2.70 17.39
N GLY A 13 31.47 2.47 17.93
CA GLY A 13 30.41 1.72 17.29
C GLY A 13 30.00 2.37 15.97
N LEU A 14 30.50 1.80 14.87
CA LEU A 14 29.97 2.05 13.54
C LEU A 14 28.61 1.36 13.49
N PHE A 15 27.53 2.08 13.79
CA PHE A 15 26.18 1.66 13.45
C PHE A 15 26.09 1.66 11.91
N LEU A 16 26.50 0.55 11.31
CA LEU A 16 26.15 0.21 9.94
C LEU A 16 24.63 0.02 9.93
N ILE A 17 23.93 1.08 9.58
CA ILE A 17 22.54 1.00 9.14
C ILE A 17 22.60 0.19 7.86
N ALA A 18 22.50 -1.13 7.98
CA ALA A 18 22.36 -2.01 6.83
C ALA A 18 21.16 -1.47 6.04
N PRO A 19 21.29 -1.20 4.73
CA PRO A 19 20.12 -0.95 3.94
C PRO A 19 19.26 -2.19 4.11
N VAL A 20 18.04 -1.99 4.63
CA VAL A 20 17.00 -3.01 4.57
C VAL A 20 16.94 -3.39 3.10
N LEU A 21 17.48 -4.58 2.77
CA LEU A 21 17.37 -5.18 1.46
C LEU A 21 15.87 -5.40 1.27
N MET A 22 15.21 -4.41 0.68
CA MET A 22 13.86 -4.55 0.17
C MET A 22 13.95 -5.77 -0.75
N ALA A 23 13.14 -6.80 -0.48
CA ALA A 23 13.07 -7.93 -1.38
C ALA A 23 12.68 -7.35 -2.76
N PRO A 24 13.52 -7.53 -3.80
CA PRO A 24 13.31 -6.82 -5.05
C PRO A 24 11.95 -7.21 -5.61
N THR A 25 11.18 -6.20 -6.02
CA THR A 25 9.93 -6.43 -6.73
C THR A 25 10.26 -7.23 -7.97
N HIS A 26 9.67 -8.44 -8.09
CA HIS A 26 9.95 -9.27 -9.25
C HIS A 26 9.62 -8.51 -10.54
N SER A 27 10.55 -8.49 -11.51
CA SER A 27 10.48 -7.61 -12.69
C SER A 27 9.20 -7.79 -13.52
N SER A 28 8.60 -8.99 -13.49
CA SER A 28 7.31 -9.28 -14.12
C SER A 28 6.15 -8.44 -13.59
N MET A 29 6.27 -7.87 -12.39
CA MET A 29 5.24 -7.04 -11.76
C MET A 29 5.14 -5.63 -12.35
N CYS A 30 6.21 -5.11 -12.94
CA CYS A 30 6.24 -3.69 -13.28
C CYS A 30 5.27 -3.33 -14.41
N THR A 31 5.06 -4.20 -15.40
CA THR A 31 4.08 -3.95 -16.48
C THR A 31 2.63 -3.92 -15.96
N PRO A 32 2.15 -4.93 -15.21
CA PRO A 32 0.82 -4.86 -14.56
C PRO A 32 0.65 -3.65 -13.64
N LEU A 33 1.65 -3.32 -12.84
CA LEU A 33 1.57 -2.19 -11.90
C LEU A 33 1.54 -0.83 -12.60
N ARG A 34 2.30 -0.64 -13.69
CA ARG A 34 2.20 0.56 -14.54
C ARG A 34 0.83 0.65 -15.20
N THR A 35 0.29 -0.47 -15.69
CA THR A 35 -1.06 -0.54 -16.27
C THR A 35 -2.15 -0.16 -15.26
N ILE A 36 -1.99 -0.55 -14.00
CA ILE A 36 -2.87 -0.11 -12.90
C ILE A 36 -2.67 1.38 -12.64
N ASN A 37 -1.43 1.87 -12.61
CA ASN A 37 -1.13 3.28 -12.39
C ASN A 37 -1.77 4.20 -13.44
N ASP A 38 -1.73 3.80 -14.71
CA ASP A 38 -2.36 4.53 -15.81
C ASP A 38 -3.87 4.63 -15.60
N SER A 39 -4.53 3.54 -15.19
CA SER A 39 -5.94 3.56 -14.80
C SER A 39 -6.19 4.50 -13.61
N LEU A 40 -5.29 4.53 -12.62
CA LEU A 40 -5.41 5.41 -11.46
C LEU A 40 -5.24 6.90 -11.80
N SER A 41 -4.61 7.26 -12.92
CA SER A 41 -4.51 8.66 -13.36
C SER A 41 -5.90 9.33 -13.50
N HIS A 42 -6.91 8.55 -13.91
CA HIS A 42 -8.28 9.02 -14.10
C HIS A 42 -9.15 8.95 -12.84
N ARG A 43 -8.61 8.51 -11.69
CA ARG A 43 -9.37 8.29 -10.45
C ARG A 43 -10.15 9.52 -9.99
N ARG A 44 -9.66 10.75 -10.25
CA ARG A 44 -10.37 11.97 -9.86
C ARG A 44 -11.70 12.12 -10.60
N ARG A 45 -11.73 11.88 -11.91
CA ARG A 45 -12.95 11.94 -12.71
C ARG A 45 -13.94 10.88 -12.21
N TYR A 46 -13.50 9.63 -12.15
CA TYR A 46 -14.41 8.52 -11.87
C TYR A 46 -14.78 8.36 -10.39
N MET A 47 -13.94 8.75 -9.44
CA MET A 47 -14.20 8.57 -7.99
C MET A 47 -14.57 9.84 -7.22
N LYS A 48 -14.57 11.01 -7.87
CA LYS A 48 -15.01 12.27 -7.26
C LYS A 48 -16.05 12.99 -8.11
N HIS A 49 -15.77 13.27 -9.38
CA HIS A 49 -16.68 14.11 -10.18
C HIS A 49 -18.00 13.41 -10.51
N ASN A 50 -17.96 12.08 -10.69
CA ASN A 50 -19.13 11.26 -10.98
C ASN A 50 -19.94 10.87 -9.73
N PHE A 51 -19.52 11.29 -8.53
CA PHE A 51 -20.19 10.95 -7.28
C PHE A 51 -20.85 12.19 -6.68
N PRO A 52 -21.93 12.03 -5.89
CA PRO A 52 -22.48 13.13 -5.11
C PRO A 52 -21.43 13.77 -4.19
N ILE A 53 -21.63 15.04 -3.87
CA ILE A 53 -20.80 15.76 -2.90
C ILE A 53 -20.84 15.01 -1.57
N GLU A 54 -19.68 14.81 -0.94
CA GLU A 54 -19.52 14.10 0.33
C GLU A 54 -19.98 12.64 0.34
N TYR A 55 -20.17 12.03 -0.84
CA TYR A 55 -20.49 10.61 -0.91
C TYR A 55 -19.40 9.73 -0.28
N THR A 56 -19.82 8.84 0.62
CA THR A 56 -18.95 7.88 1.30
C THR A 56 -19.53 6.47 1.23
N ILE A 57 -18.66 5.48 1.36
CA ILE A 57 -19.04 4.06 1.43
C ILE A 57 -18.58 3.46 2.75
N LYS A 58 -19.34 2.48 3.26
CA LYS A 58 -18.98 1.71 4.46
C LYS A 58 -17.86 0.72 4.08
N VAL A 59 -16.73 0.82 4.76
CA VAL A 59 -15.56 -0.05 4.61
C VAL A 59 -15.09 -0.51 5.98
N HIS A 60 -14.34 -1.61 6.00
CA HIS A 60 -13.70 -2.07 7.22
C HIS A 60 -12.53 -1.14 7.57
N ASN A 61 -12.28 -0.88 8.86
CA ASN A 61 -11.22 0.03 9.28
C ASN A 61 -9.82 -0.38 8.76
N ARG A 62 -9.56 -1.68 8.63
CA ARG A 62 -8.31 -2.24 8.08
C ARG A 62 -8.17 -2.03 6.57
N GLU A 63 -9.27 -1.76 5.86
CA GLU A 63 -9.23 -1.44 4.41
C GLU A 63 -8.80 0.01 4.13
N ILE A 64 -8.78 0.87 5.16
CA ILE A 64 -8.19 2.21 5.06
C ILE A 64 -6.68 2.09 5.23
N PHE A 65 -6.01 1.58 4.18
CA PHE A 65 -4.59 1.25 4.20
C PHE A 65 -3.71 2.38 3.69
N ARG A 66 -3.09 3.14 4.60
CA ARG A 66 -2.28 4.33 4.31
C ARG A 66 -0.79 4.03 4.45
N LEU A 67 0.06 4.95 3.95
CA LEU A 67 1.51 4.90 4.18
C LEU A 67 1.87 4.78 5.67
N SER A 68 1.15 5.49 6.54
CA SER A 68 1.35 5.41 7.99
C SER A 68 1.09 4.01 8.57
N ASN A 69 0.24 3.20 7.93
CA ASN A 69 0.03 1.81 8.33
C ASN A 69 1.27 1.00 7.98
N ILE A 70 1.81 1.15 6.77
CA ILE A 70 3.05 0.49 6.32
C ILE A 70 4.21 0.83 7.25
N SER A 71 4.51 2.12 7.44
CA SER A 71 5.61 2.55 8.30
C SER A 71 5.45 2.03 9.74
N ARG A 72 4.23 2.05 10.28
CA ARG A 72 3.95 1.54 11.62
C ARG A 72 4.15 0.03 11.73
N MET A 73 3.80 -0.75 10.71
CA MET A 73 4.02 -2.20 10.70
C MET A 73 5.51 -2.53 10.60
N LYS A 74 6.24 -1.88 9.69
CA LYS A 74 7.71 -2.03 9.59
C LYS A 74 8.42 -1.70 10.90
N LEU A 75 7.97 -0.68 11.63
CA LEU A 75 8.55 -0.30 12.92
C LEU A 75 8.19 -1.25 14.08
N ARG A 76 7.05 -1.93 14.02
CA ARG A 76 6.52 -2.74 15.14
C ARG A 76 6.74 -4.23 14.98
N THR A 77 7.23 -4.66 13.82
CA THR A 77 7.46 -6.05 13.48
C THR A 77 8.87 -6.14 12.93
N GLU A 78 9.80 -6.58 13.78
CA GLU A 78 11.19 -6.78 13.40
C GLU A 78 11.29 -7.82 12.29
N GLY A 79 12.16 -7.56 11.30
CA GLY A 79 12.34 -8.45 10.16
C GLY A 79 11.13 -8.56 9.21
N LEU A 80 10.16 -7.63 9.27
CA LEU A 80 8.98 -7.66 8.40
C LEU A 80 9.38 -7.57 6.92
N ASN A 81 9.17 -8.66 6.19
CA ASN A 81 9.43 -8.75 4.76
C ASN A 81 8.43 -7.89 3.96
N ASP A 82 8.93 -7.18 2.95
CA ASP A 82 8.09 -6.41 2.02
C ASP A 82 7.10 -7.29 1.26
N LEU A 83 7.45 -8.55 0.98
CA LEU A 83 6.54 -9.50 0.34
C LEU A 83 5.26 -9.71 1.14
N VAL A 84 5.35 -9.76 2.47
CA VAL A 84 4.19 -9.86 3.37
C VAL A 84 3.30 -8.62 3.24
N LEU A 85 3.91 -7.43 3.17
CA LEU A 85 3.19 -6.17 3.00
C LEU A 85 2.55 -6.04 1.61
N GLN A 86 3.23 -6.51 0.56
CA GLN A 86 2.72 -6.57 -0.81
C GLN A 86 1.53 -7.54 -0.91
N ARG A 87 1.62 -8.72 -0.29
CA ARG A 87 0.52 -9.69 -0.19
C ARG A 87 -0.69 -9.07 0.53
N LEU A 88 -0.46 -8.44 1.67
CA LEU A 88 -1.51 -7.74 2.42
C LEU A 88 -2.15 -6.61 1.60
N TRP A 89 -1.34 -5.86 0.86
CA TRP A 89 -1.82 -4.78 -0.01
C TRP A 89 -2.79 -5.29 -1.09
N PHE A 90 -2.46 -6.42 -1.74
CA PHE A 90 -3.38 -7.06 -2.69
C PHE A 90 -4.70 -7.47 -2.01
N GLN A 91 -4.62 -8.10 -0.83
CA GLN A 91 -5.81 -8.51 -0.09
C GLN A 91 -6.73 -7.33 0.24
N VAL A 92 -6.17 -6.23 0.75
CA VAL A 92 -6.93 -5.01 1.07
C VAL A 92 -7.61 -4.44 -0.17
N TYR A 93 -6.85 -4.20 -1.23
CA TYR A 93 -7.38 -3.42 -2.35
C TYR A 93 -8.28 -4.23 -3.28
N GLN A 94 -8.15 -5.56 -3.30
CA GLN A 94 -9.14 -6.42 -3.92
C GLN A 94 -10.51 -6.27 -3.23
N GLY A 95 -10.55 -6.25 -1.89
CA GLY A 95 -11.78 -6.00 -1.11
C GLY A 95 -12.36 -4.61 -1.36
N VAL A 96 -11.51 -3.59 -1.33
CA VAL A 96 -11.90 -2.19 -1.60
C VAL A 96 -12.51 -2.03 -3.00
N LEU A 97 -11.86 -2.55 -4.05
CA LEU A 97 -12.35 -2.41 -5.43
C LEU A 97 -13.69 -3.11 -5.63
N LYS A 98 -13.86 -4.31 -5.03
CA LYS A 98 -15.16 -5.01 -5.02
C LYS A 98 -16.24 -4.21 -4.31
N LYS A 99 -15.94 -3.58 -3.16
CA LYS A 99 -16.89 -2.75 -2.42
C LYS A 99 -17.29 -1.49 -3.19
N ILE A 100 -16.32 -0.80 -3.81
CA ILE A 100 -16.62 0.34 -4.68
C ILE A 100 -17.52 -0.14 -5.83
N LEU A 101 -17.17 -1.24 -6.51
CA LEU A 101 -17.98 -1.75 -7.61
C LEU A 101 -19.39 -2.17 -7.16
N TRP A 102 -19.53 -2.73 -5.96
CA TRP A 102 -20.81 -3.19 -5.42
C TRP A 102 -21.80 -2.04 -5.20
N VAL A 103 -21.34 -0.89 -4.71
CA VAL A 103 -22.23 0.27 -4.48
C VAL A 103 -22.64 1.02 -5.75
N LEU A 104 -21.99 0.75 -6.89
CA LEU A 104 -22.26 1.47 -8.13
C LEU A 104 -23.46 0.85 -8.87
N PRO A 105 -24.53 1.59 -9.18
CA PRO A 105 -25.60 1.08 -10.03
C PRO A 105 -25.10 0.62 -11.41
N THR A 106 -25.79 -0.31 -12.07
CA THR A 106 -25.39 -0.87 -13.37
C THR A 106 -25.11 0.21 -14.43
N ARG A 107 -25.90 1.30 -14.44
CA ARG A 107 -25.76 2.42 -15.38
C ARG A 107 -24.85 3.55 -14.89
N HIS A 108 -24.19 3.39 -13.75
CA HIS A 108 -23.33 4.43 -13.20
C HIS A 108 -22.09 4.65 -14.08
N PRO A 109 -21.73 5.90 -14.44
CA PRO A 109 -20.65 6.19 -15.40
C PRO A 109 -19.27 5.70 -14.94
N SER A 110 -19.05 5.53 -13.64
CA SER A 110 -17.80 4.98 -13.08
C SER A 110 -17.76 3.46 -12.98
N ARG A 111 -18.86 2.74 -13.25
CA ARG A 111 -18.92 1.28 -13.09
C ARG A 111 -17.98 0.56 -14.08
N PRO A 112 -17.96 0.88 -15.39
CA PRO A 112 -17.03 0.22 -16.32
C PRO A 112 -15.56 0.46 -15.96
N TYR A 113 -15.23 1.70 -15.59
CA TYR A 113 -13.89 2.06 -15.10
C TYR A 113 -13.48 1.22 -13.87
N THR A 114 -14.38 1.10 -12.89
CA THR A 114 -14.10 0.38 -11.65
C THR A 114 -13.96 -1.13 -11.91
N ALA A 115 -14.82 -1.69 -12.77
CA ALA A 115 -14.76 -3.10 -13.16
C ALA A 115 -13.45 -3.44 -13.88
N GLU A 116 -13.02 -2.59 -14.82
CA GLU A 116 -11.75 -2.78 -15.52
C GLU A 116 -10.54 -2.63 -14.59
N LEU A 117 -10.58 -1.67 -13.66
CA LEU A 117 -9.55 -1.54 -12.63
C LEU A 117 -9.49 -2.78 -11.71
N GLU A 118 -10.63 -3.30 -11.28
CA GLU A 118 -10.72 -4.53 -10.47
C GLU A 118 -10.18 -5.76 -11.21
N ARG A 119 -10.50 -5.87 -12.50
CA ARG A 119 -9.97 -6.93 -13.38
C ARG A 119 -8.45 -6.86 -13.50
N ARG A 120 -7.90 -5.69 -13.84
CA ARG A 120 -6.44 -5.46 -13.91
C ARG A 120 -5.75 -5.75 -12.58
N PHE A 121 -6.40 -5.43 -11.47
CA PHE A 121 -5.87 -5.70 -10.14
C PHE A 121 -5.79 -7.20 -9.85
N LYS A 122 -6.82 -7.98 -10.22
CA LYS A 122 -6.78 -9.45 -10.16
C LYS A 122 -5.70 -10.04 -11.05
N ASP A 123 -5.55 -9.54 -12.28
CA ASP A 123 -4.52 -9.99 -13.21
C ASP A 123 -3.11 -9.75 -12.62
N ALA A 124 -2.87 -8.57 -12.02
CA ALA A 124 -1.63 -8.26 -11.32
C ALA A 124 -1.39 -9.15 -10.09
N GLN A 125 -2.45 -9.47 -9.33
CA GLN A 125 -2.34 -10.41 -8.20
C GLN A 125 -1.96 -11.82 -8.68
N ALA A 126 -2.48 -12.27 -9.82
CA ALA A 126 -2.10 -13.56 -10.40
C ALA A 126 -0.62 -13.59 -10.80
N VAL A 127 -0.11 -12.52 -11.42
CA VAL A 127 1.33 -12.39 -11.74
C VAL A 127 2.17 -12.37 -10.46
N PHE A 128 1.71 -11.69 -9.41
CA PHE A 128 2.37 -11.66 -8.11
C PHE A 128 2.48 -13.07 -7.50
N MET A 129 1.40 -13.86 -7.56
CA MET A 129 1.41 -15.23 -7.07
C MET A 129 2.30 -16.16 -7.91
N GLN A 130 2.36 -15.96 -9.23
CA GLN A 130 3.18 -16.79 -10.13
C GLN A 130 4.67 -16.45 -10.08
N SER A 131 5.03 -15.24 -9.67
CA SER A 131 6.42 -14.78 -9.59
C SER A 131 7.14 -15.19 -8.31
N HIS A 132 6.45 -15.83 -7.37
CA HIS A 132 7.01 -16.27 -6.11
C HIS A 132 6.76 -17.78 -5.91
N PRO A 133 7.71 -18.51 -5.28
CA PRO A 133 7.49 -19.91 -4.93
C PRO A 133 6.27 -20.07 -4.02
N ALA A 134 5.53 -21.15 -4.20
CA ALA A 134 4.28 -21.40 -3.45
C ALA A 134 4.53 -21.53 -1.94
N GLU A 135 5.73 -21.97 -1.56
CA GLU A 135 6.19 -22.15 -0.18
C GLU A 135 6.13 -20.83 0.59
N VAL A 136 6.45 -19.71 -0.07
CA VAL A 136 6.47 -18.39 0.57
C VAL A 136 5.07 -17.91 0.96
N PHE A 137 4.02 -18.43 0.31
CA PHE A 137 2.65 -18.14 0.69
C PHE A 137 2.09 -19.08 1.77
N GLN A 138 2.80 -20.18 2.04
CA GLN A 138 2.50 -21.14 3.10
C GLN A 138 3.16 -20.76 4.43
N GLU A 139 4.18 -19.89 4.40
CA GLU A 139 4.76 -19.31 5.62
C GLU A 139 3.71 -18.53 6.42
N ASP A 140 3.73 -18.73 7.74
CA ASP A 140 2.86 -18.03 8.67
C ASP A 140 3.12 -16.53 8.63
N LEU A 141 2.03 -15.74 8.60
CA LEU A 141 2.15 -14.29 8.71
C LEU A 141 2.57 -13.92 10.14
N PRO A 142 3.39 -12.87 10.34
CA PRO A 142 3.63 -12.35 11.67
C PRO A 142 2.30 -12.04 12.37
N GLU A 143 2.16 -12.37 13.66
CA GLU A 143 0.90 -12.30 14.42
C GLU A 143 0.09 -11.02 14.16
N LYS A 144 0.74 -9.84 14.24
CA LYS A 144 0.10 -8.54 13.99
C LYS A 144 -0.46 -8.37 12.58
N ILE A 145 0.14 -9.04 11.59
CA ILE A 145 -0.33 -9.05 10.20
C ILE A 145 -1.43 -10.10 10.03
N GLN A 146 -1.30 -11.26 10.69
CA GLN A 146 -2.35 -12.28 10.70
C GLN A 146 -3.67 -11.72 11.24
N ASP A 147 -3.65 -10.97 12.36
CA ASP A 147 -4.85 -10.30 12.89
C ASP A 147 -5.54 -9.38 11.87
N ILE A 148 -4.74 -8.66 11.08
CA ILE A 148 -5.25 -7.77 10.03
C ILE A 148 -5.82 -8.61 8.89
N TRP A 149 -5.13 -9.66 8.49
CA TRP A 149 -5.56 -10.58 7.44
C TRP A 149 -6.90 -11.22 7.79
N ASP A 150 -7.01 -11.79 8.98
CA ASP A 150 -8.22 -12.44 9.48
C ASP A 150 -9.39 -11.46 9.51
N SER A 151 -9.15 -10.24 10.01
CA SER A 151 -10.16 -9.17 10.00
C SER A 151 -10.63 -8.77 8.59
N LEU A 152 -9.79 -8.94 7.56
CA LEU A 152 -10.14 -8.64 6.16
C LEU A 152 -10.89 -9.80 5.49
N THR A 153 -10.73 -11.03 5.98
CA THR A 153 -11.40 -12.23 5.47
C THR A 153 -12.65 -12.62 6.26
N GLU A 154 -12.82 -12.08 7.46
CA GLU A 154 -13.97 -12.33 8.32
C GLU A 154 -15.27 -11.86 7.64
N LYS A 155 -16.36 -12.59 7.91
CA LYS A 155 -17.65 -12.28 7.31
C LYS A 155 -18.22 -11.00 7.91
N PRO A 156 -18.85 -10.11 7.10
CA PRO A 156 -19.40 -8.85 7.60
C PRO A 156 -20.35 -8.99 8.79
N GLU A 157 -21.15 -10.06 8.84
CA GLU A 157 -22.10 -10.36 9.93
C GLU A 157 -21.44 -10.67 11.28
N ASN A 158 -20.17 -11.10 11.28
CA ASN A 158 -19.43 -11.44 12.49
C ASN A 158 -18.67 -10.22 13.05
N MET A 159 -18.69 -9.09 12.35
CA MET A 159 -17.87 -7.93 12.68
C MET A 159 -18.65 -6.89 13.49
N PRO A 160 -18.10 -6.36 14.60
CA PRO A 160 -18.78 -5.37 15.40
C PRO A 160 -18.93 -4.06 14.63
N GLU A 161 -19.99 -3.29 14.92
CA GLU A 161 -20.25 -2.02 14.25
C GLU A 161 -19.08 -1.01 14.40
N SER A 162 -18.32 -1.11 15.49
CA SER A 162 -17.13 -0.28 15.76
C SER A 162 -15.97 -0.50 14.78
N SER A 163 -15.94 -1.65 14.09
CA SER A 163 -14.93 -2.00 13.09
C SER A 163 -15.12 -1.29 11.75
N TRP A 164 -16.30 -0.69 11.52
CA TRP A 164 -16.62 -0.05 10.26
C TRP A 164 -16.29 1.45 10.25
N ARG A 165 -15.96 1.95 9.07
CA ARG A 165 -15.66 3.36 8.81
C ARG A 165 -16.27 3.79 7.49
N PHE A 166 -16.49 5.09 7.35
CA PHE A 166 -16.90 5.69 6.09
C PHE A 166 -15.71 6.34 5.39
N ALA A 167 -15.55 6.07 4.10
CA ALA A 167 -14.49 6.65 3.28
C ALA A 167 -15.02 7.03 1.91
N THR A 168 -14.46 8.09 1.31
CA THR A 168 -14.80 8.44 -0.07
C THR A 168 -14.09 7.47 -1.03
N PRO A 169 -14.74 7.02 -2.13
CA PRO A 169 -14.09 6.18 -3.13
C PRO A 169 -12.77 6.76 -3.64
N LYS A 170 -12.71 8.10 -3.82
CA LYS A 170 -11.48 8.77 -4.22
C LYS A 170 -10.35 8.60 -3.20
N SER A 171 -10.64 8.76 -1.90
CA SER A 171 -9.61 8.61 -0.87
C SER A 171 -9.04 7.20 -0.81
N LEU A 172 -9.88 6.19 -1.07
CA LEU A 172 -9.46 4.79 -1.14
C LEU A 172 -8.50 4.57 -2.31
N LEU A 173 -8.82 5.06 -3.52
CA LEU A 173 -7.91 4.95 -4.67
C LEU A 173 -6.67 5.85 -4.57
N ASP A 174 -6.75 6.98 -3.86
CA ASP A 174 -5.57 7.79 -3.54
C ASP A 174 -4.61 7.03 -2.63
N ASN A 175 -5.13 6.28 -1.65
CA ASN A 175 -4.30 5.42 -0.81
C ASN A 175 -3.72 4.24 -1.61
N LEU A 176 -4.52 3.61 -2.48
CA LEU A 176 -4.06 2.54 -3.38
C LEU A 176 -2.85 2.99 -4.18
N CYS A 177 -2.97 4.13 -4.86
CA CYS A 177 -1.87 4.72 -5.63
C CYS A 177 -0.62 4.94 -4.76
N ARG A 178 -0.73 5.66 -3.64
CA ARG A 178 0.44 5.98 -2.80
C ARG A 178 1.13 4.74 -2.24
N THR A 179 0.35 3.80 -1.73
CA THR A 179 0.88 2.56 -1.15
C THR A 179 1.51 1.65 -2.21
N MET A 180 0.99 1.65 -3.44
CA MET A 180 1.61 0.95 -4.58
C MET A 180 3.01 1.49 -4.87
N TYR A 181 3.16 2.81 -4.97
CA TYR A 181 4.48 3.44 -5.17
C TYR A 181 5.45 3.14 -4.02
N CYS A 182 4.96 3.10 -2.77
CA CYS A 182 5.78 2.76 -1.61
C CYS A 182 6.24 1.29 -1.61
N LEU A 183 5.34 0.34 -1.91
CA LEU A 183 5.64 -1.10 -1.81
C LEU A 183 6.33 -1.68 -3.05
N PHE A 184 6.21 -1.00 -4.20
CA PHE A 184 6.75 -1.44 -5.49
C PHE A 184 7.56 -0.32 -6.16
N SER A 185 8.31 0.44 -5.36
CA SER A 185 9.05 1.63 -5.80
C SER A 185 9.96 1.36 -7.01
N GLU A 186 10.59 0.20 -7.06
CA GLU A 186 11.48 -0.24 -8.14
C GLU A 186 10.82 -0.21 -9.53
N CYS A 187 9.51 -0.38 -9.61
CA CYS A 187 8.79 -0.32 -10.89
C CYS A 187 8.55 1.12 -11.39
N PHE A 188 8.76 2.12 -10.53
CA PHE A 188 8.43 3.52 -10.76
C PHE A 188 9.62 4.47 -10.58
N SER A 189 10.72 4.03 -9.98
CA SER A 189 11.94 4.83 -9.85
C SER A 189 12.54 5.10 -11.23
N ASN A 190 12.85 6.37 -11.50
CA ASN A 190 13.72 6.73 -12.61
C ASN A 190 15.17 6.46 -12.19
N ALA A 191 16.01 5.96 -13.09
CA ALA A 191 17.40 5.60 -12.80
C ALA A 191 18.23 6.76 -12.20
N ASP A 192 17.80 8.01 -12.41
CA ASP A 192 18.53 9.21 -12.01
C ASP A 192 18.07 9.84 -10.68
N VAL A 193 16.97 9.37 -10.05
CA VAL A 193 16.46 9.94 -8.78
C VAL A 193 15.95 8.84 -7.86
N GLN A 194 16.64 8.64 -6.73
CA GLN A 194 16.16 7.77 -5.65
C GLN A 194 15.06 8.49 -4.86
N GLU A 195 13.81 8.35 -5.31
CA GLU A 195 12.65 8.90 -4.61
C GLU A 195 12.14 7.93 -3.53
N ASP A 196 12.11 8.38 -2.26
CA ASP A 196 11.41 7.66 -1.19
C ASP A 196 9.90 7.95 -1.27
N TYR A 197 9.17 7.05 -1.92
CA TYR A 197 7.72 7.12 -2.06
C TYR A 197 6.94 6.78 -0.77
N CYS A 198 7.60 6.15 0.21
CA CYS A 198 7.00 5.81 1.50
C CYS A 198 6.99 7.00 2.46
N GLU A 199 7.85 8.00 2.25
CA GLU A 199 7.79 9.24 2.99
C GLU A 199 6.51 10.05 2.67
N VAL A 200 5.76 10.41 3.71
CA VAL A 200 4.58 11.29 3.59
C VAL A 200 4.94 12.67 2.99
N SER A 201 6.20 13.09 3.13
CA SER A 201 6.74 14.35 2.64
C SER A 201 6.69 14.45 1.10
N HIS A 202 6.95 13.33 0.40
CA HIS A 202 6.97 13.22 -1.07
C HIS A 202 5.64 13.69 -1.67
N TRP A 203 4.54 13.15 -1.16
CA TRP A 203 3.18 13.45 -1.63
C TRP A 203 2.66 14.85 -1.25
N ARG A 204 3.31 15.52 -0.30
CA ARG A 204 3.02 16.91 0.07
C ARG A 204 3.77 17.90 -0.83
N LYS A 205 5.00 17.57 -1.25
CA LYS A 205 5.80 18.41 -2.17
C LYS A 205 5.14 18.54 -3.54
N GLY A 206 4.57 17.45 -4.08
CA GLY A 206 3.86 17.49 -5.38
C GLY A 206 2.68 18.47 -5.41
N ARG A 207 1.89 18.58 -4.32
CA ARG A 207 0.76 19.51 -4.26
C ARG A 207 1.15 20.99 -4.30
N LYS A 208 2.38 21.35 -3.90
CA LYS A 208 2.84 22.75 -3.92
C LYS A 208 3.25 23.20 -5.33
N LYS A 209 3.71 22.28 -6.21
CA LYS A 209 4.01 22.61 -7.60
C LYS A 209 2.74 22.94 -8.40
N ASP A 210 1.63 22.26 -8.13
CA ASP A 210 0.33 22.50 -8.80
C ASP A 210 -0.42 23.76 -8.33
N MET A 211 0.16 24.56 -7.42
CA MET A 211 -0.47 25.78 -6.87
C MET A 211 0.28 27.07 -7.21
N GLN A 212 1.24 27.04 -8.14
CA GLN A 212 1.80 28.29 -8.68
C GLN A 212 0.83 28.81 -9.76
N PRO A 213 0.23 30.01 -9.59
CA PRO A 213 -0.43 30.67 -10.70
C PRO A 213 0.64 31.06 -11.72
N GLU A 214 0.46 30.63 -12.97
CA GLU A 214 1.24 31.17 -14.09
C GLU A 214 1.12 32.70 -14.04
N SER A 215 2.27 33.37 -13.91
CA SER A 215 2.38 34.84 -13.93
C SER A 215 2.52 35.35 -15.35
#